data_AF-A0AAN3KXA9-F1
#
_entry.id   AF-A0AAN3KXA9-F1
#
_cell.length_a   1.000
_cell.length_b   1.000
_cell.length_c   1.000
_cell.angle_alpha   90.00
_cell.angle_beta   90.00
_cell.angle_gamma   90.00
#
_symmetry.space_group_name_H-M   'P 1'
#
loop_
_entity.id
_entity.type
_entity.pdbx_description
1 polymer ?
#
loop_
_entity_poly.entity_id
_entity_poly.type
_entity_poly.pdbx_seq_one_letter_code
_entity_poly.pdbx_strand_id
1 'polypeptide(L)'
;MMTWIYAAVASACVLSYWIFCRKNALKHQAKAVEMLSTFLNDENLSDKEKNKMYLNYKLMRMWFALPLMLIASPFIIVFYLASSKNKPEDIIKENSEEFDRFFAVLMQMYMAKNPIISMISMTLFGFILAIFLVIGSVLNKASKIPNYTMLLSGVITKIVALKLKEKHAH
;
A
#
# COMPACT_ATOMS: atom_id res chain seq x y z
N MET A 1 -9.50 -28.93 -39.04
CA MET A 1 -8.83 -29.99 -38.26
C MET A 1 -7.67 -29.43 -37.44
N MET A 2 -6.72 -28.72 -38.04
CA MET A 2 -5.60 -28.05 -37.33
C MET A 2 -6.04 -27.07 -36.23
N THR A 3 -7.11 -26.31 -36.44
CA THR A 3 -7.66 -25.38 -35.44
C THR A 3 -8.13 -26.07 -34.16
N TRP A 4 -8.75 -27.25 -34.27
CA TRP A 4 -9.19 -28.04 -33.12
C TRP A 4 -8.02 -28.60 -32.32
N ILE A 5 -6.95 -29.00 -33.00
CA ILE A 5 -5.71 -29.46 -32.36
C ILE A 5 -5.07 -28.30 -31.59
N TYR A 6 -4.96 -27.11 -32.19
CA TYR A 6 -4.42 -25.94 -31.48
C TYR A 6 -5.28 -25.53 -30.28
N ALA A 7 -6.61 -25.57 -30.41
CA ALA A 7 -7.52 -25.29 -29.30
C ALA A 7 -7.37 -26.32 -28.16
N ALA A 8 -7.21 -27.59 -28.48
CA ALA A 8 -7.00 -28.65 -27.49
C ALA A 8 -5.67 -28.48 -26.74
N VAL A 9 -4.58 -28.20 -27.46
CA VAL A 9 -3.26 -27.95 -26.86
C VAL A 9 -3.29 -26.70 -25.98
N ALA A 10 -3.88 -25.60 -26.46
CA ALA A 10 -4.01 -24.37 -25.67
C ALA A 10 -4.81 -24.60 -24.38
N SER A 11 -5.91 -25.35 -24.46
CA SER A 11 -6.72 -25.72 -23.29
C SER A 11 -5.93 -26.56 -22.29
N ALA A 12 -5.18 -27.56 -22.76
CA ALA A 12 -4.32 -28.39 -21.92
C ALA A 12 -3.22 -27.57 -21.21
N CYS A 13 -2.62 -26.61 -21.91
CA CYS A 13 -1.63 -25.69 -21.32
C CYS A 13 -2.25 -24.83 -20.21
N VAL A 14 -3.43 -24.24 -20.44
CA VAL A 14 -4.14 -23.41 -19.44
C VAL A 14 -4.49 -24.24 -18.21
N LEU A 15 -5.01 -25.45 -18.39
CA LEU A 15 -5.35 -26.35 -17.28
C LEU A 15 -4.10 -26.75 -16.49
N SER A 16 -3.02 -27.14 -17.18
CA SER A 16 -1.76 -27.52 -16.55
C SER A 16 -1.15 -26.37 -15.75
N TYR A 17 -1.17 -25.16 -16.31
CA TYR A 17 -0.75 -23.94 -15.63
C TYR A 17 -1.60 -23.69 -14.36
N TRP A 18 -2.93 -23.82 -14.47
CA TRP A 18 -3.83 -23.61 -13.33
C TRP A 18 -3.59 -24.61 -12.21
N ILE A 19 -3.45 -25.90 -12.55
CA ILE A 19 -3.16 -26.97 -11.59
C ILE A 19 -1.82 -26.71 -10.90
N PHE A 20 -0.78 -26.37 -11.68
CA PHE A 20 0.55 -26.07 -11.14
C PHE A 20 0.52 -24.91 -10.15
N CYS A 21 -0.12 -23.79 -10.51
CA CYS A 21 -0.25 -22.61 -9.64
C CYS A 21 -1.01 -22.95 -8.35
N ARG A 22 -2.12 -23.71 -8.45
CA ARG A 22 -2.89 -24.14 -7.28
C ARG A 22 -2.08 -25.04 -6.37
N LYS A 23 -1.35 -26.02 -6.92
CA LYS A 23 -0.49 -26.92 -6.16
C LYS A 23 0.60 -26.15 -5.41
N ASN A 24 1.25 -25.19 -6.06
CA ASN A 24 2.29 -24.38 -5.43
C ASN A 24 1.74 -23.48 -4.31
N ALA A 25 0.56 -22.90 -4.52
CA ALA A 25 -0.10 -22.05 -3.53
C ALA A 25 -0.54 -22.79 -2.26
N LEU A 26 -0.80 -24.11 -2.33
CA LEU A 26 -1.25 -24.90 -1.18
C LEU A 26 -0.25 -24.88 -0.02
N LYS A 27 1.06 -24.89 -0.30
CA LYS A 27 2.10 -24.82 0.75
C LYS A 27 1.98 -23.52 1.56
N HIS A 28 1.81 -22.39 0.88
CA HIS A 28 1.65 -21.10 1.53
C HIS A 28 0.28 -20.98 2.20
N GLN A 29 -0.77 -21.56 1.62
CA GLN A 29 -2.10 -21.58 2.23
C GLN A 29 -2.11 -22.39 3.53
N ALA A 30 -1.46 -23.56 3.58
CA ALA A 30 -1.34 -24.35 4.80
C ALA A 30 -0.66 -23.57 5.91
N LYS A 31 0.48 -22.93 5.60
CA LYS A 31 1.19 -22.05 6.53
C LYS A 31 0.33 -20.87 7.01
N ALA A 32 -0.43 -20.24 6.11
CA ALA A 32 -1.34 -19.17 6.48
C ALA A 32 -2.47 -19.65 7.41
N VAL A 33 -3.04 -20.82 7.16
CA VAL A 33 -4.10 -21.40 8.01
C VAL A 33 -3.55 -21.74 9.39
N GLU A 34 -2.35 -22.31 9.46
CA GLU A 34 -1.67 -22.61 10.74
C GLU A 34 -1.49 -21.33 11.57
N MET A 35 -0.89 -20.29 10.97
CA MET A 35 -0.73 -18.98 11.64
C MET A 35 -2.06 -18.38 12.08
N LEU A 36 -3.07 -18.41 11.20
CA LEU A 36 -4.39 -17.88 11.51
C LEU A 36 -5.04 -18.64 12.67
N SER A 37 -4.88 -19.96 12.73
CA SER A 37 -5.39 -20.76 13.85
C SER A 37 -4.70 -20.37 15.17
N THR A 38 -3.39 -20.14 15.15
CA THR A 38 -2.65 -19.68 16.34
C THR A 38 -3.19 -18.34 16.81
N PHE A 39 -3.38 -17.36 15.92
CA PHE A 39 -3.88 -16.03 16.28
C PHE A 39 -5.33 -16.04 16.74
N LEU A 40 -6.18 -16.88 16.17
CA LEU A 40 -7.58 -16.98 16.60
C LEU A 40 -7.69 -17.55 18.03
N ASN A 41 -6.78 -18.47 18.39
CA ASN A 41 -6.74 -19.10 19.71
C ASN A 41 -5.95 -18.31 20.76
N ASP A 42 -5.26 -17.24 20.38
CA ASP A 42 -4.51 -16.41 21.32
C ASP A 42 -5.47 -15.49 22.11
N GLU A 43 -5.53 -15.65 23.43
CA GLU A 43 -6.37 -14.84 24.31
C GLU A 43 -5.86 -13.40 24.48
N ASN A 44 -4.60 -13.12 24.15
CA ASN A 44 -3.99 -11.79 24.28
C ASN A 44 -4.31 -10.87 23.09
N LEU A 45 -4.75 -11.44 21.96
CA LEU A 45 -5.08 -10.68 20.76
C LEU A 45 -6.51 -10.16 20.81
N SER A 46 -6.70 -8.90 20.44
CA SER A 46 -8.03 -8.30 20.40
C SER A 46 -8.90 -8.96 19.31
N ASP A 47 -10.21 -9.12 19.57
CA ASP A 47 -11.15 -9.67 18.59
C ASP A 47 -11.18 -8.88 17.27
N LYS A 48 -10.89 -7.58 17.35
CA LYS A 48 -10.78 -6.70 16.18
C LYS A 48 -9.61 -7.09 15.27
N GLU A 49 -8.45 -7.42 15.85
CA GLU A 49 -7.28 -7.88 15.11
C GLU A 49 -7.48 -9.27 14.52
N LYS A 50 -8.09 -10.19 15.29
CA LYS A 50 -8.49 -11.51 14.81
C LYS A 50 -9.41 -11.43 13.59
N ASN A 51 -10.43 -10.57 13.66
CA ASN A 51 -11.34 -10.35 12.54
C ASN A 51 -10.61 -9.71 11.34
N LYS A 52 -9.70 -8.76 11.58
CA LYS A 52 -8.86 -8.15 10.53
C LYS A 52 -8.03 -9.21 9.82
N MET A 53 -7.35 -10.10 10.55
CA MET A 53 -6.56 -11.20 9.98
C MET A 53 -7.44 -12.17 9.16
N TYR A 54 -8.59 -12.57 9.70
CA TYR A 54 -9.53 -13.45 9.01
C TYR A 54 -10.07 -12.84 7.70
N LEU A 55 -10.47 -11.56 7.73
CA LEU A 55 -10.95 -10.85 6.54
C LEU A 55 -9.85 -10.74 5.48
N ASN A 56 -8.62 -10.43 5.88
CA ASN A 56 -7.48 -10.38 4.95
C ASN A 56 -7.20 -11.76 4.32
N TYR A 57 -7.26 -12.85 5.10
CA TYR A 57 -7.14 -14.20 4.57
C TYR A 57 -8.24 -14.51 3.54
N LYS A 58 -9.51 -14.20 3.86
CA LYS A 58 -10.65 -14.42 2.95
C LYS A 58 -10.49 -13.62 1.66
N LEU A 59 -10.09 -12.35 1.76
CA LEU A 59 -9.88 -11.47 0.61
C LEU A 59 -8.74 -11.97 -0.27
N MET A 60 -7.58 -12.30 0.31
CA MET A 60 -6.39 -12.76 -0.43
C MET A 60 -6.56 -14.13 -1.09
N ARG A 61 -7.65 -14.86 -0.80
CA ARG A 61 -8.01 -16.05 -1.58
C ARG A 61 -8.75 -15.72 -2.88
N MET A 62 -9.32 -14.53 -3.02
CA MET A 62 -10.04 -14.11 -4.23
C MET A 62 -9.05 -13.66 -5.30
N TRP A 63 -9.28 -14.01 -6.57
CA TRP A 63 -8.34 -13.69 -7.65
C TRP A 63 -8.27 -12.18 -7.96
N PHE A 64 -9.31 -11.40 -7.62
CA PHE A 64 -9.37 -9.96 -7.84
C PHE A 64 -8.82 -9.12 -6.67
N ALA A 65 -8.26 -9.74 -5.62
CA ALA A 65 -7.80 -9.02 -4.43
C ALA A 65 -6.76 -7.93 -4.74
N LEU A 66 -5.66 -8.28 -5.41
CA LEU A 66 -4.63 -7.29 -5.78
C LEU A 66 -5.12 -6.24 -6.80
N PRO A 67 -5.87 -6.61 -7.86
CA PRO A 67 -6.50 -5.62 -8.73
C PRO A 67 -7.39 -4.63 -7.97
N LEU A 68 -8.17 -5.11 -7.00
CA LEU A 68 -9.02 -4.24 -6.19
C LEU A 68 -8.20 -3.31 -5.29
N MET A 69 -7.13 -3.81 -4.66
CA MET A 69 -6.19 -2.97 -3.91
C MET A 69 -5.51 -1.93 -4.79
N LEU A 70 -5.13 -2.30 -6.02
CA LEU A 70 -4.54 -1.40 -6.99
C LEU A 70 -5.49 -0.25 -7.34
N ILE A 71 -6.77 -0.56 -7.61
CA ILE A 71 -7.79 0.46 -7.92
C ILE A 71 -8.09 1.33 -6.70
N ALA A 72 -8.12 0.77 -5.49
CA ALA A 72 -8.35 1.52 -4.26
C ALA A 72 -7.16 2.42 -3.88
N SER A 73 -5.94 2.04 -4.27
CA SER A 73 -4.70 2.70 -3.81
C SER A 73 -4.63 4.21 -4.06
N PRO A 74 -5.01 4.78 -5.23
CA PRO A 74 -4.92 6.22 -5.46
C PRO A 74 -5.86 6.99 -4.53
N PHE A 75 -7.07 6.47 -4.29
CA PHE A 75 -8.06 7.10 -3.42
C PHE A 75 -7.57 7.13 -1.97
N ILE A 76 -6.98 6.02 -1.52
CA ILE A 76 -6.39 5.91 -0.19
C ILE A 76 -5.24 6.90 -0.06
N ILE A 77 -4.31 6.93 -1.01
CA ILE A 77 -3.14 7.84 -0.98
C ILE A 77 -3.59 9.31 -0.96
N VAL A 78 -4.55 9.70 -1.82
CA VAL A 78 -5.09 11.07 -1.84
C VAL A 78 -5.77 11.42 -0.52
N PHE A 79 -6.57 10.51 0.04
CA PHE A 79 -7.23 10.71 1.32
C PHE A 79 -6.20 10.94 2.45
N TYR A 80 -5.14 10.14 2.50
CA TYR A 80 -4.06 10.31 3.47
C TYR A 80 -3.26 11.60 3.26
N LEU A 81 -2.99 11.99 2.01
CA LEU A 81 -2.31 13.26 1.70
C LEU A 81 -3.16 14.48 2.07
N ALA A 82 -4.49 14.40 1.91
CA ALA A 82 -5.41 15.49 2.24
C ALA A 82 -5.69 15.58 3.75
N SER A 83 -5.72 14.45 4.44
CA SER A 83 -5.90 14.39 5.89
C SER A 83 -4.58 14.74 6.59
N SER A 84 -4.30 16.03 6.80
CA SER A 84 -3.06 16.52 7.45
C SER A 84 -2.88 16.08 8.91
N LYS A 85 -3.75 15.19 9.42
CA LYS A 85 -3.76 14.70 10.79
C LYS A 85 -2.88 13.46 11.02
N ASN A 86 -2.52 12.74 9.96
CA ASN A 86 -1.76 11.50 10.11
C ASN A 86 -0.28 11.81 9.91
N LYS A 87 0.49 11.80 11.01
CA LYS A 87 1.95 11.81 10.88
C LYS A 87 2.39 10.44 10.33
N PRO A 88 3.47 10.38 9.52
CA PRO A 88 4.02 9.11 9.04
C PRO A 88 4.30 8.10 10.16
N GLU A 89 4.65 8.61 11.34
CA GLU A 89 4.94 7.86 12.57
C GLU A 89 3.72 7.08 13.10
N ASP A 90 2.50 7.58 12.89
CA ASP A 90 1.27 6.93 13.38
C ASP A 90 0.89 5.73 12.49
N ILE A 91 1.24 5.76 11.20
CA ILE A 91 0.98 4.69 10.23
C ILE A 91 1.87 3.47 10.50
N ILE A 92 3.11 3.69 10.94
CA ILE A 92 4.08 2.61 11.21
C ILE A 92 3.74 1.86 12.51
N LYS A 93 3.01 2.49 13.44
CA LYS A 93 2.62 1.89 14.73
C LYS A 93 1.30 1.12 14.72
N GLU A 94 0.55 1.14 13.62
CA GLU A 94 -0.82 0.61 13.60
C GLU A 94 -0.90 -0.91 13.40
N ASN A 95 0.13 -1.53 12.80
CA ASN A 95 0.16 -2.98 12.59
C ASN A 95 1.15 -3.67 13.55
N SER A 96 0.73 -4.80 14.12
CA SER A 96 1.62 -5.68 14.86
C SER A 96 2.60 -6.37 13.90
N GLU A 97 3.81 -6.68 14.38
CA GLU A 97 4.81 -7.44 13.60
C GLU A 97 4.25 -8.80 13.14
N GLU A 98 3.37 -9.39 13.94
CA GLU A 98 2.65 -10.63 13.63
C GLU A 98 1.73 -10.48 12.42
N PHE A 99 1.02 -9.34 12.33
CA PHE A 99 0.18 -9.04 11.18
C PHE A 99 1.01 -8.91 9.90
N ASP A 100 2.17 -8.24 9.96
CA ASP A 100 3.04 -8.08 8.79
C ASP A 100 3.62 -9.42 8.32
N ARG A 101 4.04 -10.27 9.27
CA ARG A 101 4.50 -11.64 8.96
C ARG A 101 3.38 -12.47 8.34
N PHE A 102 2.16 -12.38 8.87
CA PHE A 102 0.99 -13.06 8.34
C PHE A 102 0.63 -12.58 6.93
N PHE A 103 0.59 -11.26 6.74
CA PHE A 103 0.29 -10.64 5.46
C PHE A 103 1.31 -11.01 4.38
N ALA A 104 2.60 -11.10 4.73
CA ALA A 104 3.64 -11.57 3.82
C ALA A 104 3.37 -13.01 3.33
N VAL A 105 2.93 -13.91 4.20
CA VAL A 105 2.56 -15.28 3.81
C VAL A 105 1.31 -15.28 2.92
N LEU A 106 0.31 -14.44 3.21
CA LEU A 106 -0.87 -14.27 2.36
C LEU A 106 -0.51 -13.76 0.96
N MET A 107 0.40 -12.80 0.87
CA MET A 107 0.91 -12.27 -0.39
C MET A 107 1.64 -13.35 -1.19
N GLN A 108 2.51 -14.14 -0.55
CA GLN A 108 3.16 -15.29 -1.20
C GLN A 108 2.15 -16.31 -1.72
N MET A 109 1.11 -16.62 -0.93
CA MET A 109 0.01 -17.49 -1.37
C MET A 109 -0.69 -16.91 -2.60
N TYR A 110 -1.05 -15.63 -2.59
CA TYR A 110 -1.72 -14.98 -3.70
C TYR A 110 -0.84 -14.99 -4.96
N MET A 111 0.45 -14.66 -4.82
CA MET A 111 1.43 -14.64 -5.91
C MET A 111 1.63 -16.03 -6.52
N ALA A 112 1.77 -17.06 -5.68
CA ALA A 112 1.88 -18.44 -6.16
C ALA A 112 0.62 -18.90 -6.90
N LYS A 113 -0.56 -18.44 -6.47
CA LYS A 113 -1.85 -18.80 -7.07
C LYS A 113 -2.14 -18.04 -8.37
N ASN A 114 -1.73 -16.78 -8.45
CA ASN A 114 -2.03 -15.88 -9.58
C ASN A 114 -0.78 -15.11 -10.01
N PRO A 115 0.27 -15.77 -10.54
CA PRO A 115 1.57 -15.12 -10.77
C PRO A 115 1.49 -14.00 -11.82
N ILE A 116 0.76 -14.21 -12.92
CA ILE A 116 0.59 -13.19 -13.97
C ILE A 116 -0.12 -11.94 -13.44
N ILE A 117 -1.25 -12.12 -12.76
CA ILE A 117 -2.01 -11.00 -12.20
C ILE A 117 -1.18 -10.25 -11.18
N SER A 118 -0.48 -10.98 -10.30
CA SER A 118 0.37 -10.37 -9.27
C SER A 118 1.49 -9.54 -9.89
N MET A 119 2.17 -10.07 -10.91
CA MET A 119 3.23 -9.35 -11.62
C MET A 119 2.71 -8.04 -12.22
N ILE A 120 1.57 -8.09 -12.92
CA ILE A 120 0.96 -6.90 -13.53
C ILE A 120 0.53 -5.91 -12.45
N SER A 121 -0.21 -6.36 -11.44
CA SER A 121 -0.73 -5.49 -10.37
C SER A 121 0.39 -4.84 -9.55
N MET A 122 1.44 -5.58 -9.19
CA MET A 122 2.57 -5.02 -8.44
C MET A 122 3.37 -4.02 -9.28
N THR A 123 3.54 -4.27 -10.58
CA THR A 123 4.20 -3.33 -11.50
C THR A 123 3.42 -2.02 -11.59
N LEU A 124 2.10 -2.11 -11.80
CA LEU A 124 1.22 -0.94 -11.85
C LEU A 124 1.19 -0.19 -10.51
N PHE A 125 1.21 -0.92 -9.39
CA PHE A 125 1.26 -0.31 -8.07
C PHE A 125 2.55 0.51 -7.89
N GLY A 126 3.69 0.00 -8.37
CA GLY A 126 4.96 0.73 -8.40
C GLY A 126 4.88 2.03 -9.19
N PHE A 127 4.23 2.02 -10.36
CA PHE A 127 3.99 3.23 -11.15
C PHE A 127 3.10 4.26 -10.41
N ILE A 128 2.01 3.79 -9.79
CA ILE A 128 1.13 4.66 -9.00
C ILE A 128 1.92 5.34 -7.87
N LEU A 129 2.71 4.57 -7.10
CA LEU A 129 3.53 5.14 -6.03
C LEU A 129 4.56 6.15 -6.56
N ALA A 130 5.23 5.85 -7.67
CA ALA A 130 6.19 6.79 -8.27
C ALA A 130 5.53 8.12 -8.66
N ILE A 131 4.34 8.08 -9.27
CA ILE A 131 3.57 9.28 -9.62
C ILE A 131 3.21 10.08 -8.36
N PHE A 132 2.67 9.42 -7.32
CA PHE A 132 2.29 10.10 -6.08
C PHE A 132 3.48 10.66 -5.30
N LEU A 133 4.65 10.03 -5.35
CA LEU A 133 5.88 10.58 -4.76
C LEU A 133 6.29 11.90 -5.45
N VAL A 134 6.20 11.96 -6.78
CA VAL A 134 6.47 13.20 -7.53
C VAL A 134 5.46 14.29 -7.15
N ILE A 135 4.16 13.95 -7.13
CA ILE A 135 3.09 14.88 -6.74
C ILE A 135 3.31 15.39 -5.31
N GLY A 136 3.56 14.49 -4.36
CA GLY A 136 3.81 14.84 -2.96
C GLY A 136 5.05 15.73 -2.79
N SER A 137 6.12 15.45 -3.54
CA SER A 137 7.33 16.28 -3.55
C SER A 137 7.07 17.69 -4.10
N VAL A 138 6.30 17.81 -5.19
CA VAL A 138 5.92 19.10 -5.77
C VAL A 138 5.00 19.88 -4.82
N LEU A 139 4.00 19.23 -4.23
CA LEU A 139 3.10 19.84 -3.24
C LEU A 139 3.86 20.33 -2.02
N ASN A 140 4.81 19.56 -1.50
CA ASN A 140 5.64 19.95 -0.36
C ASN A 140 6.58 21.12 -0.71
N LYS A 141 7.07 21.20 -1.95
CA LYS A 141 7.81 22.39 -2.42
C LYS A 141 6.88 23.59 -2.58
N ALA A 142 5.70 23.42 -3.15
CA ALA A 142 4.70 24.48 -3.33
C ALA A 142 4.22 25.05 -1.99
N SER A 143 3.99 24.21 -0.98
CA SER A 143 3.64 24.66 0.38
C SER A 143 4.76 25.41 1.09
N LYS A 144 6.01 25.28 0.61
CA LYS A 144 7.18 26.01 1.11
C LYS A 144 7.45 27.31 0.33
N ILE A 145 6.72 27.57 -0.76
CA ILE A 145 6.79 28.87 -1.44
C ILE A 145 6.13 29.89 -0.50
N PRO A 146 6.88 30.87 0.04
CA PRO A 146 6.31 31.85 0.94
C PRO A 146 5.21 32.62 0.20
N ASN A 147 4.02 32.61 0.79
CA ASN A 147 2.89 33.36 0.28
C ASN A 147 3.27 34.86 0.23
N TYR A 148 2.72 35.64 -0.70
CA TYR A 148 3.03 37.09 -0.84
C TYR A 148 2.90 37.85 0.50
N THR A 149 2.01 37.41 1.38
CA THR A 149 1.83 37.92 2.75
C THR A 149 2.99 37.61 3.70
N MET A 150 3.67 36.45 3.58
CA MET A 150 4.88 36.13 4.35
C MET A 150 6.11 36.89 3.85
N LEU A 151 6.18 37.18 2.55
CA LEU A 151 7.22 38.06 2.00
C LEU A 151 7.02 39.51 2.48
N LEU A 152 5.77 40.01 2.44
CA LEU A 152 5.43 41.34 2.97
C LEU A 152 5.70 41.45 4.47
N SER A 153 5.32 40.45 5.27
CA SER A 153 5.62 40.47 6.70
C SER A 153 7.13 40.38 6.96
N GLY A 154 7.88 39.57 6.21
CA GLY A 154 9.34 39.48 6.31
C GLY A 154 10.05 40.81 5.98
N VAL A 155 9.57 41.54 4.98
CA VAL A 155 10.10 42.86 4.60
C VAL A 155 9.74 43.92 5.66
N ILE A 156 8.49 43.96 6.12
CA ILE A 156 8.06 44.89 7.19
C ILE A 156 8.86 44.64 8.47
N THR A 157 9.06 43.38 8.86
CA THR A 157 9.79 43.03 10.09
C THR A 157 11.27 43.43 9.98
N LYS A 158 11.90 43.28 8.81
CA LYS A 158 13.27 43.76 8.57
C LYS A 158 13.38 45.29 8.60
N ILE A 159 12.41 46.00 8.04
CA ILE A 159 12.38 47.47 8.07
C ILE A 159 12.19 47.98 9.51
N VAL A 160 11.32 47.35 10.28
CA VAL A 160 11.10 47.68 11.69
C VAL A 160 12.35 47.39 12.52
N ALA A 161 13.02 46.25 12.30
CA ALA A 161 14.26 45.90 12.99
C ALA A 161 15.41 46.87 12.66
N LEU A 162 15.53 47.32 11.41
CA LEU A 162 16.51 48.32 11.00
C LEU A 162 16.23 49.68 11.67
N LYS A 163 14.97 50.13 11.71
CA LYS A 163 14.58 51.36 12.41
C LYS A 163 14.81 51.28 13.93
N LEU A 164 14.58 50.11 14.54
CA LEU A 164 14.85 49.90 15.97
C LEU A 164 16.36 49.93 16.27
N LYS A 165 17.18 49.39 15.38
CA LYS A 165 18.64 49.39 15.49
C LYS A 165 19.23 50.80 15.37
N GLU A 166 18.71 51.64 14.48
CA GLU A 166 19.09 53.07 14.40
C GLU A 166 18.70 53.85 15.67
N LYS A 167 17.54 53.54 16.27
CA LYS A 167 17.11 54.18 17.53
C LYS A 167 17.90 53.78 18.77
N HIS A 168 18.58 52.63 18.76
CA HIS A 168 19.42 52.17 19.89
C HIS A 168 20.90 52.54 19.74
N ALA A 169 21.28 53.18 18.62
CA ALA A 169 22.64 53.64 18.35
C ALA A 169 22.84 55.15 18.63
N HIS A 170 21.80 55.83 19.12
CA HIS A 170 21.83 57.18 19.68
C HIS A 170 21.77 57.12 21.20
#